data_AF-A0A519CXR7-F1
#
_entry.id   AF-A0A519CXR7-F1
#
_cell.length_a   1.000
_cell.length_b   1.000
_cell.length_c   1.000
_cell.angle_alpha   90.00
_cell.angle_beta   90.00
_cell.angle_gamma   90.00
#
_symmetry.space_group_name_H-M   'P 1'
#
loop_
_entity.id
_entity.type
_entity.pdbx_description
1 polymer ?
#
loop_
_entity_poly.entity_id
_entity_poly.type
_entity_poly.pdbx_seq_one_letter_code
_entity_poly.pdbx_strand_id
1 'polypeptide(L)'
;MRKVAILLALTMLLGSLVGCLGGDDDDDDGHSVVGVWYYADSPMNLKEDGTFVAEDGTTGTWSTDGDSLTVVTDGDTDTVLFAVEGDWLWLTKDRNGDCTAFAPESIDEDEWEDRVSEKTLPSICGSAH
;
A
#
# COMPACT_ATOMS: atom_id res chain seq x y z
N MET A 1 -23.25 11.87 58.34
CA MET A 1 -21.94 11.70 57.68
C MET A 1 -22.05 12.21 56.25
N ARG A 2 -21.45 13.37 55.96
CA ARG A 2 -21.31 13.90 54.60
C ARG A 2 -20.14 13.17 53.93
N LYS A 3 -20.35 12.60 52.75
CA LYS A 3 -19.26 12.28 51.83
C LYS A 3 -19.51 13.05 50.55
N VAL A 4 -18.85 14.20 50.52
CA VAL A 4 -18.58 15.00 49.34
C VAL A 4 -17.64 14.18 48.45
N ALA A 5 -18.02 13.98 47.19
CA ALA A 5 -17.08 13.61 46.14
C ALA A 5 -17.31 14.61 45.01
N ILE A 6 -16.45 15.63 44.99
CA ILE A 6 -16.28 16.59 43.90
C ILE A 6 -15.16 16.03 43.01
N LEU A 7 -15.15 16.47 41.75
CA LEU A 7 -14.03 16.52 40.78
C LEU A 7 -14.03 15.32 39.82
N LEU A 8 -13.92 15.46 38.51
CA LEU A 8 -13.65 16.60 37.63
C LEU A 8 -14.01 16.18 36.20
N ALA A 9 -14.44 17.15 35.39
CA ALA A 9 -14.65 17.02 33.96
C ALA A 9 -13.38 16.55 33.21
N LEU A 10 -13.54 15.80 32.12
CA LEU A 10 -12.84 16.10 30.86
C LEU A 10 -13.50 15.34 29.69
N THR A 11 -13.92 16.13 28.71
CA THR A 11 -14.31 15.76 27.34
C THR A 11 -13.16 15.15 26.56
N MET A 12 -13.37 13.98 25.96
CA MET A 12 -12.76 13.52 24.69
C MET A 12 -13.86 12.67 24.05
N LEU A 13 -14.63 13.11 23.04
CA LEU A 13 -14.17 13.49 21.69
C LEU A 13 -13.14 12.51 21.17
N LEU A 14 -13.56 11.25 21.05
CA LEU A 14 -13.02 10.36 20.05
C LEU A 14 -14.12 10.24 19.00
N GLY A 15 -13.89 10.90 17.87
CA GLY A 15 -14.72 10.74 16.69
C GLY A 15 -14.88 9.25 16.42
N SER A 16 -16.09 8.86 16.09
CA SER A 16 -16.35 7.62 15.39
C SER A 16 -15.47 7.62 14.14
N LEU A 17 -14.31 6.98 14.21
CA LEU A 17 -13.62 6.42 13.05
C LEU A 17 -14.56 5.33 12.53
N VAL A 18 -15.57 5.77 11.78
CA VAL A 18 -16.30 4.94 10.84
C VAL A 18 -15.32 4.67 9.70
N GLY A 19 -14.36 3.77 9.93
CA GLY A 19 -13.75 2.95 8.90
C GLY A 19 -14.55 1.65 8.84
N CYS A 20 -15.87 1.77 8.71
CA CYS A 20 -16.76 0.65 8.62
C CYS A 20 -16.88 0.32 7.14
N LEU A 21 -16.32 -0.84 6.77
CA LEU A 21 -16.83 -1.71 5.73
C LEU A 21 -17.09 -1.01 4.39
N GLY A 22 -16.09 -1.04 3.50
CA GLY A 22 -16.37 -1.01 2.07
C GLY A 22 -17.20 -2.24 1.71
N GLY A 23 -18.51 -2.10 1.83
CA GLY A 23 -19.49 -3.02 1.30
C GLY A 23 -20.36 -2.22 0.34
N ASP A 24 -20.09 -2.38 -0.94
CA ASP A 24 -21.10 -2.33 -1.99
C ASP A 24 -20.56 -3.19 -3.15
N ASP A 25 -21.39 -4.15 -3.53
CA ASP A 25 -21.19 -5.17 -4.55
C ASP A 25 -20.59 -4.62 -5.86
N ASP A 26 -19.43 -5.13 -6.24
CA ASP A 26 -19.09 -5.49 -7.61
C ASP A 26 -18.02 -6.60 -7.54
N ASP A 27 -18.18 -7.63 -8.37
CA ASP A 27 -17.27 -8.77 -8.51
C ASP A 27 -15.89 -8.32 -9.01
N ASP A 28 -15.09 -7.70 -8.13
CA ASP A 28 -13.68 -7.45 -8.36
C ASP A 28 -12.92 -8.27 -7.33
N ASP A 29 -12.28 -9.34 -7.79
CA ASP A 29 -11.13 -9.93 -7.12
C ASP A 29 -10.01 -8.85 -7.12
N GLY A 30 -10.26 -7.69 -6.52
CA GLY A 30 -9.35 -6.57 -6.43
C GLY A 30 -8.21 -7.01 -5.54
N HIS A 31 -7.15 -7.50 -6.18
CA HIS A 31 -6.00 -8.07 -5.50
C HIS A 31 -5.46 -6.99 -4.55
N SER A 32 -5.52 -7.27 -3.26
CA SER A 32 -5.13 -6.31 -2.22
C SER A 32 -3.64 -6.00 -2.33
N VAL A 33 -3.29 -4.72 -2.18
CA VAL A 33 -1.88 -4.28 -2.11
C VAL A 33 -1.20 -4.70 -0.79
N VAL A 34 -1.97 -5.20 0.19
CA VAL A 34 -1.47 -5.66 1.47
C VAL A 34 -0.57 -6.88 1.28
N GLY A 35 0.67 -6.79 1.74
CA GLY A 35 1.64 -7.88 1.60
C GLY A 35 3.09 -7.43 1.74
N VAL A 36 3.99 -8.41 1.64
CA VAL A 36 5.41 -8.17 1.46
C VAL A 36 5.72 -8.34 -0.02
N TRP A 37 6.29 -7.30 -0.61
CA TRP A 37 6.61 -7.17 -2.02
C TRP A 37 8.09 -6.95 -2.18
N TYR A 38 8.69 -7.51 -3.22
CA TYR A 38 10.14 -7.54 -3.38
C TYR A 38 10.55 -6.92 -4.71
N TYR A 39 11.40 -5.89 -4.66
CA TYR A 39 12.19 -5.48 -5.82
C TYR A 39 13.50 -6.27 -5.77
N ALA A 40 13.62 -7.31 -6.58
CA ALA A 40 14.64 -8.35 -6.43
C ALA A 40 14.70 -8.89 -4.97
N ASP A 41 15.73 -8.56 -4.21
CA ASP A 41 15.93 -8.96 -2.82
C ASP A 41 15.51 -7.91 -1.79
N SER A 42 15.10 -6.72 -2.22
CA SER A 42 14.67 -5.59 -1.38
C SER A 42 13.18 -5.69 -1.00
N PRO A 43 12.82 -5.98 0.27
CA PRO A 43 11.44 -6.06 0.72
C PRO A 43 10.79 -4.70 0.97
N MET A 44 9.49 -4.64 0.70
CA MET A 44 8.57 -3.58 1.07
C MET A 44 7.31 -4.22 1.67
N ASN A 45 6.91 -3.81 2.87
CA ASN A 45 5.76 -4.39 3.58
C ASN A 45 4.64 -3.35 3.75
N LEU A 46 3.51 -3.60 3.10
CA LEU A 46 2.26 -2.85 3.24
C LEU A 46 1.33 -3.66 4.14
N LYS A 47 1.23 -3.26 5.41
CA LYS A 47 0.43 -3.99 6.42
C LYS A 47 -1.02 -3.56 6.41
N GLU A 48 -1.90 -4.50 6.75
CA GLU A 48 -3.36 -4.29 6.85
C GLU A 48 -3.77 -3.15 7.80
N ASP A 49 -2.93 -2.83 8.78
CA ASP A 49 -3.15 -1.70 9.71
C ASP A 49 -2.83 -0.32 9.11
N GLY A 50 -2.47 -0.26 7.83
CA GLY A 50 -2.07 0.97 7.14
C GLY A 50 -0.60 1.36 7.37
N THR A 51 0.22 0.51 7.99
CA THR A 51 1.65 0.77 8.20
C THR A 51 2.47 0.28 7.01
N PHE A 52 3.43 1.10 6.59
CA PHE A 52 4.44 0.80 5.58
C PHE A 52 5.80 0.55 6.25
N VAL A 53 6.56 -0.44 5.78
CA VAL A 53 7.95 -0.69 6.20
C VAL A 53 8.80 -1.01 4.97
N ALA A 54 9.83 -0.21 4.72
CA ALA A 54 10.82 -0.44 3.67
C ALA A 54 12.00 -1.30 4.19
N GLU A 55 12.83 -1.77 3.27
CA GLU A 55 14.05 -2.56 3.56
C GLU A 55 14.97 -1.87 4.56
N ASP A 56 15.22 -0.57 4.38
CA ASP A 56 16.15 0.22 5.20
C ASP A 56 15.64 0.51 6.62
N GLY A 57 14.44 0.01 6.95
CA GLY A 57 13.77 0.25 8.22
C GLY A 57 12.95 1.53 8.26
N THR A 58 12.87 2.27 7.15
CA THR A 58 11.96 3.43 7.04
C THR A 58 10.53 2.95 7.22
N THR A 59 9.81 3.61 8.14
CA THR A 59 8.40 3.30 8.41
C THR A 59 7.53 4.49 8.07
N GLY A 60 6.33 4.20 7.59
CA GLY A 60 5.35 5.22 7.26
C GLY A 60 3.93 4.71 7.38
N THR A 61 3.00 5.48 6.85
CA THR A 61 1.62 5.04 6.62
C THR A 61 1.34 4.93 5.14
N TRP A 62 0.43 4.05 4.75
CA TRP A 62 -0.05 3.95 3.39
C TRP A 62 -1.58 3.92 3.35
N SER A 63 -2.14 4.32 2.23
CA SER A 63 -3.57 4.21 1.92
C SER A 63 -3.79 4.08 0.43
N THR A 64 -4.93 3.51 0.04
CA THR A 64 -5.36 3.45 -1.37
C THR A 64 -6.64 4.25 -1.59
N ASP A 65 -6.74 4.85 -2.78
CA ASP A 65 -7.96 5.47 -3.31
C ASP A 65 -8.06 5.13 -4.80
N GLY A 66 -8.97 4.23 -5.17
CA GLY A 66 -9.03 3.66 -6.51
C GLY A 66 -7.73 2.94 -6.90
N ASP A 67 -7.14 3.34 -8.02
CA ASP A 67 -5.86 2.84 -8.55
C ASP A 67 -4.63 3.58 -8.01
N SER A 68 -4.81 4.47 -7.02
CA SER A 68 -3.74 5.26 -6.42
C SER A 68 -3.32 4.71 -5.06
N LEU A 69 -2.00 4.56 -4.85
CA LEU A 69 -1.36 4.23 -3.60
C LEU A 69 -0.62 5.48 -3.09
N THR A 70 -0.98 5.94 -1.89
CA THR A 70 -0.30 7.03 -1.20
C THR A 70 0.54 6.47 -0.07
N VAL A 71 1.81 6.88 0.00
CA VAL A 71 2.73 6.55 1.08
C VAL A 71 3.19 7.84 1.75
N VAL A 72 3.22 7.85 3.08
CA VAL A 72 3.68 8.98 3.89
C VAL A 72 4.81 8.53 4.80
N THR A 73 5.99 9.11 4.63
CA THR A 73 7.20 8.83 5.41
C THR A 73 7.82 10.14 5.87
N ASP A 74 8.10 10.27 7.17
CA ASP A 74 8.72 11.46 7.77
C ASP A 74 8.04 12.81 7.44
N GLY A 75 6.75 12.78 7.09
CA GLY A 75 5.95 13.95 6.72
C GLY A 75 5.95 14.28 5.23
N ASP A 76 6.77 13.58 4.43
CA ASP A 76 6.72 13.62 2.97
C ASP A 76 5.64 12.65 2.47
N THR A 77 4.97 13.03 1.37
CA THR A 77 3.87 12.25 0.77
C THR A 77 4.18 11.97 -0.69
N ASP A 78 4.23 10.69 -1.04
CA ASP A 78 4.33 10.19 -2.40
C ASP A 78 3.02 9.53 -2.79
N THR A 79 2.57 9.74 -4.03
CA THR A 79 1.40 9.07 -4.59
C THR A 79 1.77 8.49 -5.95
N VAL A 80 1.48 7.21 -6.12
CA VAL A 80 1.76 6.43 -7.33
C VAL A 80 0.49 5.69 -7.74
N LEU A 81 0.42 5.29 -9.00
CA LEU A 81 -0.56 4.31 -9.46
C LEU A 81 -0.07 2.92 -9.12
N PHE A 82 -1.00 2.02 -8.78
CA PHE A 82 -0.70 0.62 -8.54
C PHE A 82 -1.66 -0.30 -9.30
N ALA A 83 -1.16 -1.48 -9.65
CA ALA A 83 -1.96 -2.60 -10.11
C ALA A 83 -1.36 -3.88 -9.56
N VAL A 84 -2.20 -4.84 -9.18
CA VAL A 84 -1.77 -6.18 -8.83
C VAL A 84 -2.29 -7.10 -9.92
N GLU A 85 -1.37 -7.67 -10.71
CA GLU A 85 -1.69 -8.52 -11.87
C GLU A 85 -1.05 -9.89 -11.65
N GLY A 86 -1.90 -10.91 -11.50
CA GLY A 86 -1.46 -12.20 -10.96
C GLY A 86 -0.88 -12.01 -9.56
N ASP A 87 0.33 -12.53 -9.33
CA ASP A 87 1.01 -12.44 -8.03
C ASP A 87 2.02 -11.28 -7.95
N TRP A 88 1.97 -10.30 -8.86
CA TRP A 88 2.94 -9.20 -8.93
C TRP A 88 2.29 -7.86 -8.68
N LEU A 89 2.94 -7.03 -7.87
CA LEU A 89 2.58 -5.63 -7.69
C LEU A 89 3.34 -4.78 -8.70
N TRP A 90 2.65 -3.85 -9.34
CA TRP A 90 3.20 -2.91 -10.30
C TRP A 90 2.94 -1.50 -9.83
N LEU A 91 3.98 -0.67 -9.80
CA LEU A 91 3.90 0.74 -9.41
C LEU A 91 4.39 1.65 -10.54
N THR A 92 3.73 2.79 -10.73
CA THR A 92 4.23 3.85 -11.62
C THR A 92 3.80 5.24 -11.14
N LYS A 93 4.57 6.27 -11.48
CA LYS A 93 4.24 7.67 -11.11
C LYS A 93 3.11 8.24 -11.96
N ASP A 94 2.97 7.78 -13.20
CA ASP A 94 1.91 8.18 -14.11
C ASP A 94 1.73 7.12 -15.21
N ARG A 95 0.61 7.17 -15.94
CA ARG A 95 0.25 6.14 -16.94
C ARG A 95 1.19 6.06 -18.15
N ASN A 96 2.12 6.99 -18.31
CA ASN A 96 3.13 6.98 -19.38
C ASN A 96 4.55 6.79 -18.81
N GLY A 97 4.69 6.59 -17.51
CA GLY A 97 5.95 6.41 -16.83
C GLY A 97 6.44 4.96 -16.89
N ASP A 98 7.68 4.78 -16.46
CA ASP A 98 8.23 3.44 -16.25
C ASP A 98 7.44 2.73 -15.15
N CYS A 99 7.17 1.45 -15.36
CA CYS A 99 6.53 0.60 -14.37
C CYS A 99 7.59 -0.22 -13.65
N THR A 100 7.50 -0.22 -12.33
CA THR A 100 8.33 -1.04 -11.46
C THR A 100 7.52 -2.22 -10.97
N ALA A 101 8.01 -3.43 -11.25
CA ALA A 101 7.40 -4.67 -10.81
C ALA A 101 7.96 -5.10 -9.44
N PHE A 102 7.13 -5.70 -8.61
CA PHE A 102 7.52 -6.26 -7.33
C PHE A 102 6.99 -7.69 -7.22
N ALA A 103 7.89 -8.60 -6.90
CA ALA A 103 7.63 -10.02 -6.75
C ALA A 103 6.96 -10.32 -5.38
N PRO A 104 6.24 -11.44 -5.26
CA PRO A 104 5.65 -11.87 -3.99
C PRO A 104 6.67 -12.53 -3.05
N GLU A 105 7.88 -12.76 -3.53
CA GLU A 105 8.96 -13.46 -2.83
C GLU A 105 10.30 -12.82 -3.19
N SER A 106 11.30 -12.99 -2.32
CA SER A 106 12.67 -12.56 -2.59
C SER A 106 13.28 -13.46 -3.67
N ILE A 107 13.78 -12.84 -4.73
CA ILE A 107 14.48 -13.46 -5.84
C ILE A 107 15.73 -12.64 -6.16
N ASP A 108 16.77 -13.26 -6.71
CA ASP A 108 17.94 -12.51 -7.15
C ASP A 108 17.63 -11.61 -8.36
N GLU A 109 18.48 -10.62 -8.60
CA GLU A 109 18.30 -9.61 -9.65
C GLU A 109 18.20 -10.24 -11.05
N ASP A 110 19.04 -11.24 -11.35
CA ASP A 110 19.02 -11.92 -12.65
C ASP A 110 17.69 -12.67 -12.85
N GLU A 111 17.23 -13.44 -11.85
CA GLU A 111 15.92 -14.10 -11.91
C GLU A 111 14.76 -13.10 -11.98
N TRP A 112 14.86 -11.96 -11.27
CA TRP A 112 13.85 -10.92 -11.30
C TRP A 112 13.70 -10.31 -12.70
N GLU A 113 14.81 -9.97 -13.35
CA GLU A 113 14.80 -9.41 -14.71
C GLU A 113 14.19 -10.40 -15.71
N ASP A 114 14.60 -11.67 -15.65
CA ASP A 114 14.06 -12.73 -16.51
C ASP A 114 12.53 -12.87 -16.30
N ARG A 115 12.08 -12.97 -15.04
CA ARG A 115 10.65 -13.14 -14.71
C ARG A 115 9.81 -11.94 -15.10
N VAL A 116 10.31 -10.72 -14.94
CA VAL A 116 9.62 -9.48 -15.33
C VAL A 116 9.51 -9.37 -16.84
N SER A 117 10.55 -9.77 -17.59
CA SER A 117 10.55 -9.73 -19.06
C SER A 117 9.49 -10.63 -19.71
N GLU A 118 9.10 -11.71 -19.00
CA GLU A 118 8.06 -12.63 -19.43
C GLU A 118 6.64 -12.17 -19.04
N LYS A 119 6.49 -11.11 -18.23
CA LYS A 119 5.18 -10.61 -17.82
C LYS A 119 4.55 -9.71 -18.87
N THR A 120 3.22 -9.77 -18.92
CA THR A 120 2.42 -8.77 -19.63
C THR A 120 2.26 -7.55 -18.74
N LEU A 121 2.56 -6.36 -19.27
CA LEU A 121 2.43 -5.12 -18.52
C LEU A 121 0.95 -4.80 -18.22
N PRO A 122 0.63 -4.39 -16.97
CA PRO A 122 -0.70 -3.90 -16.62
C PRO A 122 -1.10 -2.67 -17.45
N SER A 123 -2.40 -2.39 -17.53
CA SER A 123 -2.93 -1.23 -18.26
C SER A 123 -2.50 0.13 -17.69
N ILE A 124 -2.08 0.17 -16.42
CA ILE A 124 -1.53 1.37 -15.78
C ILE A 124 -0.10 1.69 -16.27
N CYS A 125 0.58 0.69 -16.82
CA CYS A 125 1.90 0.81 -17.40
C CYS A 125 1.70 1.14 -18.88
N GLY A 126 2.03 2.38 -19.27
CA GLY A 126 1.90 2.81 -20.66
C GLY A 126 2.51 1.76 -21.59
N SER A 127 1.84 1.49 -22.71
CA SER A 127 2.35 0.54 -23.70
C SER A 127 3.78 0.97 -24.07
N ALA A 128 4.77 0.14 -23.73
CA ALA A 128 6.15 0.33 -24.16
C ALA A 128 6.13 0.60 -25.67
N HIS A 129 6.41 1.85 -26.05
CA HIS A 129 6.43 2.29 -27.44
C HIS A 129 7.81 2.07 -28.05
#